data_AF-A0A8C4WNV4-F1
#
_entry.id   AF-A0A8C4WNV4-F1
#
_cell.length_a   1.000
_cell.length_b   1.000
_cell.length_c   1.000
_cell.angle_alpha   90.00
_cell.angle_beta   90.00
_cell.angle_gamma   90.00
#
_symmetry.space_group_name_H-M   'P 1'
#
loop_
_entity.id
_entity.type
_entity.pdbx_description
1 polymer ?
#
loop_
_entity_poly.entity_id
_entity_poly.type
_entity_poly.pdbx_seq_one_letter_code
_entity_poly.pdbx_strand_id
1 'polypeptide(L)'
;MSWWELKGLDPPPPLHSLFSGPHGQEHWSNDYPDCGGQAQSPIDIRTKSVQHDPALPPIEPQGYRNSVLCTNTPLAYVPAVEMSLPPSMFLRGLPQTYAAVQLHFHWGNDQDEGSEHQVNGESCPAELHIVHYNSESYANITEAKQQADGLAVLGIFIEVGDVANPAYDNIFNQLKNIQYAGQNVSIPPFDVHELLPRKLGHYFRYNGSLTTPPCSQNVLWTVFQQRVQISSSQVLALEGLYSTKAANSVPLVDNYRAPQPLNQRVVFSSFPVGECIGPSWHRWGVAAEPGERRTGPPLHFSWSGGSDSCFSPQDVTFSLSLQLLPTPTDPSPIAATSLWSDAPTYIQVESSSKTHRALTSEPKGWWWHQGFYLPG
;
A
#
# COMPACT_ATOMS: atom_id res chain seq x y z
N MET A 1 1.88 14.90 -25.37
CA MET A 1 0.52 15.37 -25.73
C MET A 1 -0.41 14.82 -24.69
N SER A 2 -0.95 15.72 -23.88
CA SER A 2 -1.94 15.37 -22.87
C SER A 2 -3.25 14.95 -23.54
N TRP A 3 -4.04 14.15 -22.85
CA TRP A 3 -5.18 13.49 -23.47
C TRP A 3 -6.31 14.46 -23.90
N TRP A 4 -6.43 15.64 -23.29
CA TRP A 4 -7.40 16.67 -23.72
C TRP A 4 -6.91 17.59 -24.84
N GLU A 5 -5.59 17.80 -24.98
CA GLU A 5 -5.02 18.53 -26.14
C GLU A 5 -5.39 17.83 -27.46
N LEU A 6 -5.63 16.52 -27.42
CA LEU A 6 -6.04 15.72 -28.58
C LEU A 6 -7.53 15.86 -28.94
N LYS A 7 -8.35 16.50 -28.10
CA LYS A 7 -9.82 16.59 -28.27
C LYS A 7 -10.35 17.99 -28.53
N GLY A 8 -9.50 19.03 -28.51
CA GLY A 8 -9.93 20.41 -28.75
C GLY A 8 -10.95 20.91 -27.71
N LEU A 9 -10.96 20.31 -26.51
CA LEU A 9 -11.75 20.80 -25.38
C LEU A 9 -11.04 22.04 -24.83
N ASP A 10 -11.52 23.21 -25.23
CA ASP A 10 -11.03 24.51 -24.77
C ASP A 10 -12.17 25.28 -24.07
N PRO A 11 -12.06 25.62 -22.78
CA PRO A 11 -11.00 25.15 -21.87
C PRO A 11 -11.20 23.68 -21.47
N PRO A 12 -10.14 22.94 -21.11
CA PRO A 12 -10.29 21.63 -20.49
C PRO A 12 -11.14 21.78 -19.22
N PRO A 13 -12.10 20.87 -18.98
CA PRO A 13 -12.89 20.93 -17.75
C PRO A 13 -11.95 20.87 -16.54
N PRO A 14 -12.23 21.59 -15.43
CA PRO A 14 -11.38 21.60 -14.25
C PRO A 14 -11.07 20.16 -13.81
N LEU A 15 -9.82 19.85 -13.47
CA LEU A 15 -9.37 18.47 -13.25
C LEU A 15 -10.20 17.70 -12.20
N HIS A 16 -10.69 18.39 -11.17
CA HIS A 16 -11.65 17.87 -10.21
C HIS A 16 -12.91 17.27 -10.87
N SER A 17 -13.42 17.90 -11.93
CA SER A 17 -14.62 17.44 -12.64
C SER A 17 -14.42 16.18 -13.48
N LEU A 18 -13.17 15.73 -13.69
CA LEU A 18 -12.91 14.44 -14.33
C LEU A 18 -13.23 13.28 -13.38
N PHE A 19 -12.95 13.40 -12.08
CA PHE A 19 -13.16 12.29 -11.15
C PHE A 19 -14.52 12.35 -10.45
N SER A 20 -15.09 13.55 -10.25
CA SER A 20 -16.38 13.73 -9.56
C SER A 20 -17.29 14.74 -10.27
N GLY A 21 -18.58 14.74 -9.91
CA GLY A 21 -19.59 15.65 -10.47
C GLY A 21 -20.15 15.21 -11.84
N PRO A 22 -20.78 16.12 -12.60
CA PRO A 22 -21.53 15.79 -13.82
C PRO A 22 -20.71 15.17 -14.97
N HIS A 23 -19.38 15.33 -14.94
CA HIS A 23 -18.44 14.73 -15.89
C HIS A 23 -17.50 13.73 -15.21
N GLY A 24 -17.83 13.33 -13.98
CA GLY A 24 -17.04 12.43 -13.15
C GLY A 24 -16.97 11.01 -13.69
N GLN A 25 -16.20 10.17 -13.00
CA GLN A 25 -15.88 8.81 -13.45
C GLN A 25 -17.09 7.88 -13.66
N GLU A 26 -18.20 8.13 -12.96
CA GLU A 26 -19.48 7.42 -13.15
C GLU A 26 -20.12 7.68 -14.53
N HIS A 27 -19.70 8.74 -15.21
CA HIS A 27 -20.27 9.20 -16.48
C HIS A 27 -19.30 9.10 -17.66
N TRP A 28 -18.04 8.68 -17.43
CA TRP A 28 -17.03 8.59 -18.49
C TRP A 28 -17.48 7.74 -19.69
N SER A 29 -18.23 6.67 -19.44
CA SER A 29 -18.72 5.76 -20.49
C SER A 29 -19.67 6.42 -21.49
N ASN A 30 -20.28 7.56 -21.15
CA ASN A 30 -21.15 8.31 -22.06
C ASN A 30 -20.37 8.93 -23.22
N ASP A 31 -19.17 9.45 -22.95
CA ASP A 31 -18.31 10.12 -23.94
C ASP A 31 -17.16 9.22 -24.41
N TYR A 32 -16.79 8.25 -23.59
CA TYR A 32 -15.68 7.31 -23.81
C TYR A 32 -16.18 5.88 -23.59
N PRO A 33 -16.80 5.25 -24.61
CA PRO A 33 -17.46 3.95 -24.47
C PRO A 33 -16.56 2.85 -23.88
N ASP A 34 -15.26 2.89 -24.18
CA ASP A 34 -14.25 1.98 -23.63
C ASP A 34 -14.20 2.01 -22.09
N CYS A 35 -14.54 3.14 -21.45
CA CYS A 35 -14.63 3.24 -19.98
C CYS A 35 -15.73 2.36 -19.37
N GLY A 36 -16.72 1.93 -20.17
CA GLY A 36 -17.72 0.93 -19.80
C GLY A 36 -17.33 -0.51 -20.18
N GLY A 37 -16.08 -0.73 -20.59
CA GLY A 37 -15.56 -2.04 -20.98
C GLY A 37 -15.49 -3.03 -19.82
N GLN A 38 -15.26 -4.30 -20.13
CA GLN A 38 -15.25 -5.39 -19.14
C GLN A 38 -13.86 -5.69 -18.57
N ALA A 39 -12.79 -5.20 -19.18
CA ALA A 39 -11.41 -5.39 -18.76
C ALA A 39 -10.79 -4.09 -18.24
N GLN A 40 -11.54 -3.36 -17.42
CA GLN A 40 -11.14 -2.04 -16.90
C GLN A 40 -10.20 -2.14 -15.69
N SER A 41 -9.49 -1.04 -15.45
CA SER A 41 -8.60 -0.80 -14.31
C SER A 41 -9.00 0.50 -13.59
N PRO A 42 -8.65 0.66 -12.31
CA PRO A 42 -7.91 -0.30 -11.45
C PRO A 42 -8.80 -1.44 -10.97
N ILE A 43 -8.24 -2.39 -10.20
CA ILE A 43 -8.97 -3.48 -9.57
C ILE A 43 -8.55 -3.64 -8.11
N ASP A 44 -9.42 -4.29 -7.34
CA ASP A 44 -9.08 -4.80 -6.01
C ASP A 44 -8.51 -6.23 -6.14
N ILE A 45 -7.24 -6.37 -5.78
CA ILE A 45 -6.50 -7.62 -5.87
C ILE A 45 -6.83 -8.47 -4.65
N ARG A 46 -7.74 -9.42 -4.82
CA ARG A 46 -8.10 -10.41 -3.80
C ARG A 46 -7.06 -11.53 -3.75
N THR A 47 -6.16 -11.50 -2.77
CA THR A 47 -5.01 -12.43 -2.68
C THR A 47 -5.44 -13.89 -2.57
N LYS A 48 -6.63 -14.18 -2.02
CA LYS A 48 -7.19 -15.54 -1.98
C LYS A 48 -7.60 -16.09 -3.35
N SER A 49 -7.67 -15.25 -4.38
CA SER A 49 -8.16 -15.60 -5.73
C SER A 49 -7.08 -15.47 -6.81
N VAL A 50 -5.89 -14.96 -6.46
CA VAL A 50 -4.79 -14.86 -7.42
C VAL A 50 -4.20 -16.24 -7.70
N GLN A 51 -3.70 -16.43 -8.92
CA GLN A 51 -3.08 -17.68 -9.34
C GLN A 51 -1.57 -17.50 -9.37
N HIS A 52 -0.84 -18.27 -8.55
CA HIS A 52 0.60 -18.25 -8.59
C HIS A 52 1.11 -18.82 -9.91
N ASP A 53 1.86 -18.01 -10.65
CA ASP A 53 2.53 -18.41 -11.89
C ASP A 53 4.05 -18.36 -11.69
N PRO A 54 4.71 -19.52 -11.48
CA PRO A 54 6.16 -19.58 -11.28
C PRO A 54 6.96 -19.26 -12.55
N ALA A 55 6.31 -19.15 -13.73
CA ALA A 55 6.96 -18.77 -14.97
C ALA A 55 7.10 -17.24 -15.12
N LEU A 56 6.47 -16.45 -14.26
CA LEU A 56 6.60 -14.99 -14.26
C LEU A 56 8.03 -14.58 -13.85
N PRO A 57 8.81 -13.94 -14.75
CA PRO A 57 10.16 -13.52 -14.43
C PRO A 57 10.16 -12.26 -13.55
N PRO A 58 11.25 -11.94 -12.84
CA PRO A 58 11.40 -10.64 -12.20
C PRO A 58 11.26 -9.49 -13.21
N ILE A 59 10.71 -8.35 -12.77
CA ILE A 59 10.77 -7.12 -13.57
C ILE A 59 12.20 -6.60 -13.58
N GLU A 60 12.70 -6.26 -14.77
CA GLU A 60 14.07 -5.80 -14.98
C GLU A 60 14.08 -4.39 -15.59
N PRO A 61 14.07 -3.33 -14.77
CA PRO A 61 14.18 -1.95 -15.24
C PRO A 61 15.60 -1.66 -15.74
N GLN A 62 15.73 -1.39 -17.04
CA GLN A 62 16.98 -1.04 -17.70
C GLN A 62 17.10 0.48 -17.85
N GLY A 63 18.27 1.03 -17.53
CA GLY A 63 18.53 2.47 -17.61
C GLY A 63 18.02 3.31 -16.44
N TYR A 64 17.15 2.78 -15.58
CA TYR A 64 16.52 3.52 -14.45
C TYR A 64 17.53 4.10 -13.45
N ARG A 65 18.65 3.41 -13.26
CA ARG A 65 19.76 3.84 -12.37
C ARG A 65 20.65 4.91 -12.97
N ASN A 66 20.56 5.15 -14.27
CA ASN A 66 21.39 6.13 -14.94
C ASN A 66 20.72 7.50 -14.89
N SER A 67 21.04 8.26 -13.84
CA SER A 67 20.47 9.60 -13.63
C SER A 67 20.67 10.53 -14.82
N VAL A 68 21.76 10.39 -15.58
CA VAL A 68 22.04 11.22 -16.77
C VAL A 68 20.92 11.10 -17.83
N LEU A 69 20.24 9.95 -17.91
CA LEU A 69 19.13 9.77 -18.84
C LEU A 69 17.92 10.65 -18.46
N CYS A 70 17.73 10.97 -17.17
CA CYS A 70 16.67 11.83 -16.66
C CYS A 70 17.07 13.31 -16.54
N THR A 71 17.99 13.79 -17.39
CA THR A 71 18.44 15.19 -17.31
C THR A 71 17.36 16.17 -17.75
N ASN A 72 17.00 17.11 -16.85
CA ASN A 72 16.05 18.19 -17.10
C ASN A 72 14.68 17.72 -17.61
N THR A 73 14.19 16.60 -17.05
CA THR A 73 12.91 16.04 -17.43
C THR A 73 11.77 16.99 -17.03
N PRO A 74 10.86 17.34 -17.95
CA PRO A 74 9.70 18.14 -17.62
C PRO A 74 8.80 17.40 -16.62
N LEU A 75 8.52 18.08 -15.50
CA LEU A 75 7.40 17.81 -14.63
C LEU A 75 6.28 18.76 -15.03
N ALA A 76 5.19 18.22 -15.55
CA ALA A 76 4.03 18.99 -15.95
C ALA A 76 2.85 18.60 -15.08
N TYR A 77 1.98 19.57 -14.82
CA TYR A 77 0.79 19.34 -14.04
C TYR A 77 -0.48 19.32 -14.92
N VAL A 78 -0.77 18.13 -15.49
CA VAL A 78 -1.68 17.92 -16.62
C VAL A 78 -2.04 16.41 -16.77
N PRO A 79 -3.10 15.76 -16.19
CA PRO A 79 -4.06 16.11 -15.13
C PRO A 79 -3.60 15.73 -13.73
N ALA A 80 -2.46 15.06 -13.68
CA ALA A 80 -1.73 14.67 -12.50
C ALA A 80 -0.35 15.33 -12.57
N VAL A 81 0.43 15.15 -11.51
CA VAL A 81 1.86 15.41 -11.54
C VAL A 81 2.49 14.36 -12.45
N GLU A 82 2.81 14.73 -13.69
CA GLU A 82 3.39 13.85 -14.70
C GLU A 82 4.84 14.25 -14.99
N MET A 83 5.78 13.30 -14.88
CA MET A 83 7.16 13.49 -15.28
C MET A 83 7.46 12.67 -16.54
N SER A 84 8.00 13.31 -17.58
CA SER A 84 8.44 12.59 -18.78
C SER A 84 9.67 11.72 -18.50
N LEU A 85 9.70 10.51 -19.07
CA LEU A 85 10.83 9.58 -18.99
C LEU A 85 11.39 9.31 -20.40
N PRO A 86 12.71 9.15 -20.54
CA PRO A 86 13.32 8.89 -21.84
C PRO A 86 13.08 7.44 -22.29
N PRO A 87 12.95 7.17 -23.60
CA PRO A 87 12.76 5.80 -24.10
C PRO A 87 14.01 4.90 -23.96
N SER A 88 15.15 5.47 -23.57
CA SER A 88 16.35 4.72 -23.16
C SER A 88 16.18 4.01 -21.81
N MET A 89 15.15 4.37 -21.05
CA MET A 89 14.67 3.58 -19.91
C MET A 89 13.61 2.60 -20.43
N PHE A 90 13.73 1.32 -20.11
CA PHE A 90 12.81 0.30 -20.61
C PHE A 90 12.73 -0.91 -19.68
N LEU A 91 11.68 -1.70 -19.81
CA LEU A 91 11.47 -2.93 -19.05
C LEU A 91 11.82 -4.16 -19.87
N ARG A 92 12.52 -5.09 -19.21
CA ARG A 92 12.55 -6.52 -19.54
C ARG A 92 11.83 -7.30 -18.44
N GLY A 93 11.63 -8.61 -18.64
CA GLY A 93 10.79 -9.44 -17.78
C GLY A 93 9.29 -9.34 -18.10
N LEU A 94 8.96 -8.80 -19.28
CA LEU A 94 7.63 -8.82 -19.88
C LEU A 94 7.69 -9.63 -21.20
N PRO A 95 6.55 -10.01 -21.81
CA PRO A 95 6.56 -10.75 -23.07
C PRO A 95 7.28 -10.02 -24.22
N GLN A 96 7.31 -8.69 -24.17
CA GLN A 96 8.08 -7.82 -25.08
C GLN A 96 8.92 -6.82 -24.28
N THR A 97 9.79 -6.09 -24.97
CA THR A 97 10.48 -4.92 -24.43
C THR A 97 9.57 -3.69 -24.45
N TYR A 98 9.42 -3.03 -23.30
CA TYR A 98 8.56 -1.85 -23.15
C TYR A 98 9.37 -0.62 -22.75
N ALA A 99 9.44 0.39 -23.62
CA ALA A 99 10.15 1.65 -23.34
C ALA A 99 9.30 2.60 -22.48
N ALA A 100 9.93 3.24 -21.50
CA ALA A 100 9.31 4.21 -20.61
C ALA A 100 8.89 5.48 -21.35
N VAL A 101 7.84 6.12 -20.83
CA VAL A 101 7.22 7.30 -21.43
C VAL A 101 7.08 8.40 -20.39
N GLN A 102 6.46 8.07 -19.27
CA GLN A 102 6.22 8.99 -18.17
C GLN A 102 6.02 8.22 -16.86
N LEU A 103 6.05 8.96 -15.77
CA LEU A 103 5.44 8.54 -14.51
C LEU A 103 4.46 9.60 -14.00
N HIS A 104 3.50 9.18 -13.17
CA HIS A 104 2.55 10.08 -12.53
C HIS A 104 2.00 9.51 -11.22
N PHE A 105 1.34 10.37 -10.44
CA PHE A 105 0.83 10.04 -9.11
C PHE A 105 -0.69 10.16 -9.04
N HIS A 106 -1.29 9.27 -8.27
CA HIS A 106 -2.66 9.34 -7.78
C HIS A 106 -2.64 9.45 -6.25
N TRP A 107 -3.49 10.29 -5.68
CA TRP A 107 -3.59 10.53 -4.23
C TRP A 107 -5.01 10.97 -3.85
N GLY A 108 -5.36 10.79 -2.58
CA GLY A 108 -6.63 11.25 -2.02
C GLY A 108 -6.48 12.49 -1.15
N ASN A 109 -7.53 12.80 -0.39
CA ASN A 109 -7.55 13.86 0.61
C ASN A 109 -7.29 13.38 2.05
N ASP A 110 -6.99 12.10 2.24
CA ASP A 110 -6.74 11.47 3.53
C ASP A 110 -5.52 10.53 3.43
N GLN A 111 -4.83 10.32 4.55
CA GLN A 111 -3.61 9.51 4.61
C GLN A 111 -3.87 8.00 4.53
N ASP A 112 -5.14 7.59 4.45
CA ASP A 112 -5.55 6.19 4.40
C ASP A 112 -6.16 5.78 3.04
N GLU A 113 -6.53 6.72 2.17
CA GLU A 113 -7.16 6.44 0.87
C GLU A 113 -6.64 7.36 -0.24
N GLY A 114 -6.26 6.78 -1.39
CA GLY A 114 -5.76 7.56 -2.52
C GLY A 114 -5.11 6.76 -3.65
N SER A 115 -4.77 5.50 -3.42
CA SER A 115 -4.34 4.58 -4.46
C SER A 115 -5.52 4.16 -5.35
N GLU A 116 -5.23 3.88 -6.61
CA GLU A 116 -6.23 3.39 -7.56
C GLU A 116 -6.49 1.90 -7.33
N HIS A 117 -5.43 1.10 -7.25
CA HIS A 117 -5.53 -0.31 -6.89
C HIS A 117 -5.82 -0.48 -5.40
N GLN A 118 -6.32 -1.67 -5.07
CA GLN A 118 -6.46 -2.13 -3.68
C GLN A 118 -5.90 -3.54 -3.56
N VAL A 119 -5.58 -3.93 -2.33
CA VAL A 119 -5.27 -5.32 -1.97
C VAL A 119 -6.20 -5.76 -0.86
N ASN A 120 -7.04 -6.76 -1.12
CA ASN A 120 -8.05 -7.25 -0.18
C ASN A 120 -9.05 -6.17 0.32
N GLY A 121 -9.31 -5.15 -0.50
CA GLY A 121 -10.15 -4.01 -0.16
C GLY A 121 -9.44 -2.89 0.60
N GLU A 122 -8.13 -2.99 0.85
CA GLU A 122 -7.34 -1.94 1.47
C GLU A 122 -6.71 -1.03 0.43
N SER A 123 -6.88 0.28 0.62
CA SER A 123 -6.24 1.35 -0.15
C SER A 123 -4.92 1.78 0.51
N CYS A 124 -4.19 2.67 -0.17
CA CYS A 124 -3.03 3.39 0.34
C CYS A 124 -3.22 4.89 0.07
N PRO A 125 -2.53 5.80 0.79
CA PRO A 125 -2.67 7.25 0.56
C PRO A 125 -2.33 7.71 -0.87
N ALA A 126 -1.45 7.00 -1.57
CA ALA A 126 -1.11 7.32 -2.95
C ALA A 126 -0.66 6.09 -3.75
N GLU A 127 -0.63 6.25 -5.07
CA GLU A 127 -0.07 5.27 -6.01
C GLU A 127 0.74 5.96 -7.10
N LEU A 128 1.92 5.43 -7.39
CA LEU A 128 2.77 5.84 -8.50
C LEU A 128 2.54 4.89 -9.68
N HIS A 129 2.29 5.48 -10.84
CA HIS A 129 2.23 4.79 -12.13
C HIS A 129 3.44 5.15 -12.98
N ILE A 130 4.10 4.13 -13.54
CA ILE A 130 5.15 4.31 -14.55
C ILE A 130 4.71 3.66 -15.85
N VAL A 131 4.49 4.48 -16.88
CA VAL A 131 3.88 4.09 -18.14
C VAL A 131 4.94 3.80 -19.19
N HIS A 132 4.75 2.68 -19.88
CA HIS A 132 5.62 2.22 -20.95
C HIS A 132 4.79 1.83 -22.17
N TYR A 133 5.42 1.79 -23.35
CA TYR A 133 4.82 1.25 -24.57
C TYR A 133 5.67 0.12 -25.16
N ASN A 134 5.03 -0.82 -25.86
CA ASN A 134 5.71 -1.93 -26.53
C ASN A 134 6.55 -1.38 -27.69
N SER A 135 7.82 -1.08 -27.40
CA SER A 135 8.77 -0.52 -28.35
C SER A 135 9.47 -1.59 -29.19
N GLU A 136 9.25 -2.86 -28.87
CA GLU A 136 9.69 -3.98 -29.70
C GLU A 136 8.81 -4.14 -30.94
N SER A 137 7.50 -3.88 -30.80
CA SER A 137 6.52 -4.09 -31.86
C SER A 137 6.09 -2.79 -32.56
N TYR A 138 6.15 -1.64 -31.88
CA TYR A 138 5.62 -0.38 -32.39
C TYR A 138 6.66 0.74 -32.38
N ALA A 139 6.61 1.61 -33.38
CA ALA A 139 7.63 2.65 -33.57
C ALA A 139 7.55 3.76 -32.51
N ASN A 140 6.36 3.98 -31.94
CA ASN A 140 6.11 5.00 -30.93
C ASN A 140 4.83 4.71 -30.14
N ILE A 141 4.65 5.44 -29.03
CA ILE A 141 3.47 5.29 -28.17
C ILE A 141 2.14 5.60 -28.89
N THR A 142 2.12 6.49 -29.88
CA THR A 142 0.87 6.85 -30.59
C THR A 142 0.31 5.65 -31.34
N GLU A 143 1.20 4.86 -31.97
CA GLU A 143 0.84 3.60 -32.62
C GLU A 143 0.48 2.54 -31.58
N ALA A 144 1.33 2.34 -30.56
CA ALA A 144 1.14 1.32 -29.54
C ALA A 144 -0.19 1.47 -28.80
N LYS A 145 -0.61 2.71 -28.49
CA LYS A 145 -1.89 3.00 -27.82
C LYS A 145 -3.13 2.50 -28.54
N GLN A 146 -3.03 2.12 -29.82
CA GLN A 146 -4.13 1.57 -30.60
C GLN A 146 -4.14 0.04 -30.63
N GLN A 147 -3.17 -0.61 -29.97
CA GLN A 147 -2.92 -2.04 -30.06
C GLN A 147 -3.17 -2.71 -28.71
N ALA A 148 -3.60 -3.96 -28.71
CA ALA A 148 -4.05 -4.68 -27.51
C ALA A 148 -2.93 -4.94 -26.49
N ASP A 149 -1.69 -5.09 -26.94
CA ASP A 149 -0.47 -5.27 -26.14
C ASP A 149 0.37 -3.98 -26.06
N GLY A 150 -0.27 -2.84 -26.37
CA GLY A 150 0.39 -1.56 -26.61
C GLY A 150 1.15 -0.99 -25.42
N LEU A 151 0.64 -1.19 -24.21
CA LEU A 151 1.14 -0.53 -23.01
C LEU A 151 1.46 -1.53 -21.90
N ALA A 152 2.45 -1.17 -21.09
CA ALA A 152 2.71 -1.80 -19.80
C ALA A 152 2.83 -0.73 -18.73
N VAL A 153 2.18 -0.94 -17.59
CA VAL A 153 2.21 0.02 -16.46
C VAL A 153 2.67 -0.69 -15.21
N LEU A 154 3.62 -0.06 -14.51
CA LEU A 154 3.99 -0.44 -13.15
C LEU A 154 3.14 0.36 -12.17
N GLY A 155 2.44 -0.34 -11.26
CA GLY A 155 1.73 0.23 -10.12
C GLY A 155 2.51 0.04 -8.83
N ILE A 156 2.82 1.14 -8.15
CA ILE A 156 3.58 1.18 -6.90
C ILE A 156 2.72 1.85 -5.84
N PHE A 157 2.25 1.07 -4.87
CA PHE A 157 1.58 1.60 -3.68
C PHE A 157 2.54 2.45 -2.83
N ILE A 158 2.05 3.59 -2.35
CA ILE A 158 2.77 4.50 -1.48
C ILE A 158 2.03 4.60 -0.13
N GLU A 159 2.72 4.30 0.95
CA GLU A 159 2.18 4.39 2.32
C GLU A 159 2.96 5.40 3.16
N VAL A 160 2.36 5.83 4.28
CA VAL A 160 3.04 6.72 5.23
C VAL A 160 4.03 5.91 6.07
N GLY A 161 5.28 6.38 6.13
CA GLY A 161 6.30 5.91 7.06
C GLY A 161 6.86 7.04 7.92
N ASP A 162 7.70 6.67 8.88
CA ASP A 162 8.28 7.61 9.86
C ASP A 162 9.32 8.57 9.25
N VAL A 163 9.93 8.18 8.14
CA VAL A 163 11.10 8.85 7.55
C VAL A 163 10.78 9.34 6.15
N ALA A 164 11.19 10.57 5.84
CA ALA A 164 11.10 11.11 4.49
C ALA A 164 11.93 10.27 3.51
N ASN A 165 11.36 10.00 2.34
CA ASN A 165 12.00 9.22 1.30
C ASN A 165 12.80 10.15 0.36
N PRO A 166 14.14 10.10 0.36
CA PRO A 166 14.96 11.01 -0.43
C PRO A 166 14.79 10.85 -1.94
N ALA A 167 14.35 9.67 -2.41
CA ALA A 167 14.10 9.45 -3.83
C ALA A 167 12.91 10.28 -4.33
N TYR A 168 11.82 10.28 -3.55
CA TYR A 168 10.60 11.03 -3.85
C TYR A 168 10.81 12.54 -3.71
N ASP A 169 11.71 12.97 -2.83
CA ASP A 169 12.10 14.38 -2.68
C ASP A 169 12.65 15.02 -3.96
N ASN A 170 13.21 14.24 -4.89
CA ASN A 170 13.63 14.76 -6.19
C ASN A 170 12.46 15.37 -6.97
N ILE A 171 11.26 14.79 -6.81
CA ILE A 171 10.02 15.27 -7.44
C ILE A 171 9.27 16.18 -6.48
N PHE A 172 9.09 15.78 -5.22
CA PHE A 172 8.15 16.41 -4.31
C PHE A 172 8.60 17.82 -3.89
N ASN A 173 9.90 18.07 -3.82
CA ASN A 173 10.42 19.42 -3.58
C ASN A 173 10.12 20.42 -4.70
N GLN A 174 9.76 19.93 -5.89
CA GLN A 174 9.40 20.76 -7.05
C GLN A 174 7.91 21.08 -7.12
N LEU A 175 7.05 20.42 -6.33
CA LEU A 175 5.59 20.64 -6.37
C LEU A 175 5.19 22.09 -6.07
N LYS A 176 5.93 22.76 -5.19
CA LYS A 176 5.74 24.20 -4.90
C LYS A 176 5.94 25.11 -6.12
N ASN A 177 6.64 24.64 -7.15
CA ASN A 177 6.88 25.38 -8.39
C ASN A 177 5.79 25.11 -9.44
N ILE A 178 4.89 24.16 -9.20
CA ILE A 178 3.82 23.74 -10.11
C ILE A 178 2.47 23.56 -9.40
N GLN A 179 2.16 24.43 -8.43
CA GLN A 179 0.95 24.34 -7.61
C GLN A 179 -0.36 24.40 -8.41
N TYR A 180 -0.35 24.97 -9.61
CA TYR A 180 -1.54 25.23 -10.42
C TYR A 180 -1.48 24.51 -11.77
N ALA A 181 -2.64 24.06 -12.25
CA ALA A 181 -2.76 23.33 -13.51
C ALA A 181 -2.11 24.08 -14.69
N GLY A 182 -1.39 23.32 -15.53
CA GLY A 182 -0.66 23.85 -16.69
C GLY A 182 0.71 24.45 -16.40
N GLN A 183 1.13 24.51 -15.13
CA GLN A 183 2.51 24.84 -14.78
C GLN A 183 3.45 23.67 -15.06
N ASN A 184 4.72 23.99 -15.28
CA ASN A 184 5.78 23.01 -15.46
C ASN A 184 7.09 23.47 -14.79
N VAL A 185 7.95 22.50 -14.50
CA VAL A 185 9.29 22.72 -13.94
C VAL A 185 10.22 21.62 -14.43
N SER A 186 11.51 21.94 -14.57
CA SER A 186 12.55 20.98 -14.91
C SER A 186 13.08 20.31 -13.64
N ILE A 187 13.12 18.98 -13.60
CA ILE A 187 13.72 18.25 -12.48
C ILE A 187 15.20 17.94 -12.78
N PRO A 188 16.11 18.15 -11.82
CA PRO A 188 17.50 17.67 -11.94
C PRO A 188 17.57 16.14 -12.13
N PRO A 189 18.60 15.62 -12.81
CA PRO A 189 18.74 14.19 -13.00
C PRO A 189 18.89 13.43 -11.67
N PHE A 190 18.14 12.33 -11.51
CA PHE A 190 18.16 11.47 -10.32
C PHE A 190 17.94 9.99 -10.70
N ASP A 191 18.20 9.08 -9.76
CA ASP A 191 17.99 7.64 -9.94
C ASP A 191 16.49 7.30 -9.81
N VAL A 192 15.85 6.98 -10.93
CA VAL A 192 14.42 6.61 -10.97
C VAL A 192 14.17 5.23 -10.38
N HIS A 193 15.18 4.36 -10.33
CA HIS A 193 15.06 3.03 -9.71
C HIS A 193 14.76 3.14 -8.22
N GLU A 194 15.23 4.20 -7.54
CA GLU A 194 14.98 4.42 -6.11
C GLU A 194 13.51 4.78 -5.80
N LEU A 195 12.69 5.08 -6.82
CA LEU A 195 11.24 5.23 -6.66
C LEU A 195 10.51 3.89 -6.52
N LEU A 196 11.14 2.79 -6.94
CA LEU A 196 10.55 1.45 -6.98
C LEU A 196 10.70 0.73 -5.62
N PRO A 197 9.85 -0.27 -5.33
CA PRO A 197 10.03 -1.14 -4.18
C PRO A 197 11.34 -1.93 -4.23
N ARG A 198 11.86 -2.34 -3.07
CA ARG A 198 13.12 -3.11 -3.00
C ARG A 198 12.99 -4.51 -3.60
N LYS A 199 11.82 -5.15 -3.48
CA LYS A 199 11.53 -6.51 -3.96
C LYS A 199 10.71 -6.49 -5.25
N LEU A 200 11.39 -6.27 -6.38
CA LEU A 200 10.76 -6.26 -7.71
C LEU A 200 10.29 -7.64 -8.21
N GLY A 201 10.71 -8.72 -7.55
CA GLY A 201 10.29 -10.08 -7.89
C GLY A 201 8.91 -10.46 -7.35
N HIS A 202 8.28 -9.62 -6.51
CA HIS A 202 6.98 -9.90 -5.90
C HIS A 202 5.94 -8.90 -6.43
N TYR A 203 5.12 -9.37 -7.36
CA TYR A 203 4.11 -8.55 -8.01
C TYR A 203 2.90 -9.36 -8.45
N PHE A 204 1.84 -8.65 -8.80
CA PHE A 204 0.65 -9.15 -9.45
C PHE A 204 0.62 -8.73 -10.92
N ARG A 205 0.11 -9.60 -11.79
CA ARG A 205 0.05 -9.38 -13.25
C ARG A 205 -1.37 -9.61 -13.74
N TYR A 206 -1.91 -8.65 -14.51
CA TYR A 206 -3.22 -8.80 -15.16
C TYR A 206 -3.36 -7.92 -16.41
N ASN A 207 -4.31 -8.26 -17.28
CA ASN A 207 -4.70 -7.43 -18.42
C ASN A 207 -5.79 -6.44 -18.00
N GLY A 208 -5.57 -5.17 -18.26
CA GLY A 208 -6.45 -4.09 -17.85
C GLY A 208 -6.49 -2.93 -18.83
N SER A 209 -6.82 -1.76 -18.32
CA SER A 209 -7.00 -0.54 -19.10
C SER A 209 -6.17 0.61 -18.57
N LEU A 210 -6.18 1.71 -19.32
CA LEU A 210 -5.92 3.03 -18.74
C LEU A 210 -6.97 3.32 -17.65
N THR A 211 -6.56 3.96 -16.56
CA THR A 211 -7.42 4.36 -15.43
C THR A 211 -8.02 5.75 -15.60
N THR A 212 -7.66 6.43 -16.68
CA THR A 212 -8.29 7.66 -17.15
C THR A 212 -8.83 7.44 -18.55
N PRO A 213 -9.86 8.22 -18.95
CA PRO A 213 -10.30 8.24 -20.32
C PRO A 213 -9.14 8.39 -21.34
N PRO A 214 -9.19 7.69 -22.49
CA PRO A 214 -10.36 6.99 -23.03
C PRO A 214 -10.52 5.56 -22.46
N CYS A 215 -9.80 5.18 -21.41
CA CYS A 215 -9.90 3.87 -20.75
C CYS A 215 -9.65 2.67 -21.67
N SER A 216 -8.80 2.83 -22.67
CA SER A 216 -8.44 1.77 -23.62
C SER A 216 -7.90 0.54 -22.89
N GLN A 217 -8.41 -0.64 -23.25
CA GLN A 217 -8.12 -1.93 -22.63
C GLN A 217 -6.88 -2.58 -23.25
N ASN A 218 -5.74 -1.92 -23.12
CA ASN A 218 -4.48 -2.33 -23.74
C ASN A 218 -3.28 -2.23 -22.80
N VAL A 219 -3.52 -2.35 -21.51
CA VAL A 219 -2.49 -2.23 -20.49
C VAL A 219 -2.20 -3.59 -19.88
N LEU A 220 -0.94 -4.02 -19.99
CA LEU A 220 -0.39 -5.10 -19.18
C LEU A 220 0.08 -4.53 -17.84
N TRP A 221 -0.71 -4.76 -16.79
CA TRP A 221 -0.45 -4.22 -15.46
C TRP A 221 0.54 -5.09 -14.69
N THR A 222 1.49 -4.45 -14.01
CA THR A 222 2.30 -5.06 -12.96
C THR A 222 2.18 -4.23 -11.68
N VAL A 223 1.50 -4.77 -10.67
CA VAL A 223 1.29 -4.09 -9.39
C VAL A 223 2.17 -4.75 -8.34
N PHE A 224 3.12 -4.01 -7.77
CA PHE A 224 4.06 -4.58 -6.81
C PHE A 224 3.39 -4.87 -5.46
N GLN A 225 3.74 -6.00 -4.85
CA GLN A 225 3.22 -6.38 -3.52
C GLN A 225 3.85 -5.53 -2.41
N GLN A 226 5.12 -5.17 -2.53
CA GLN A 226 5.78 -4.32 -1.56
C GLN A 226 5.42 -2.85 -1.81
N ARG A 227 4.93 -2.17 -0.76
CA ARG A 227 4.65 -0.74 -0.75
C ARG A 227 5.94 0.07 -0.55
N VAL A 228 5.96 1.31 -1.03
CA VAL A 228 7.02 2.28 -0.77
C VAL A 228 6.56 3.25 0.30
N GLN A 229 7.45 3.55 1.25
CA GLN A 229 7.15 4.49 2.33
C GLN A 229 7.66 5.89 1.99
N ILE A 230 6.84 6.90 2.27
CA ILE A 230 7.20 8.33 2.27
C ILE A 230 6.71 8.96 3.58
N SER A 231 7.24 10.12 3.98
CA SER A 231 6.75 10.76 5.21
C SER A 231 5.34 11.35 5.03
N SER A 232 4.64 11.53 6.15
CA SER A 232 3.36 12.24 6.18
C SER A 232 3.44 13.63 5.52
N SER A 233 4.54 14.38 5.73
CA SER A 233 4.76 15.67 5.06
C SER A 233 4.93 15.58 3.54
N GLN A 234 5.43 14.45 3.03
CA GLN A 234 5.54 14.21 1.60
C GLN A 234 4.17 13.89 0.97
N VAL A 235 3.29 13.16 1.67
CA VAL A 235 1.89 12.97 1.23
C VAL A 235 1.15 14.31 1.18
N LEU A 236 1.23 15.10 2.25
CA LEU A 236 0.59 16.42 2.33
C LEU A 236 1.08 17.41 1.24
N ALA A 237 2.28 17.20 0.68
CA ALA A 237 2.77 18.02 -0.42
C ALA A 237 1.99 17.79 -1.72
N LEU A 238 1.42 16.60 -1.93
CA LEU A 238 0.54 16.29 -3.07
C LEU A 238 -0.84 16.95 -2.89
N GLU A 239 -1.39 16.90 -1.68
CA GLU A 239 -2.67 17.53 -1.33
C GLU A 239 -2.65 19.07 -1.48
N GLY A 240 -1.47 19.68 -1.47
CA GLY A 240 -1.27 21.12 -1.65
C GLY A 240 -1.38 21.63 -3.09
N LEU A 241 -1.77 20.79 -4.05
CA LEU A 241 -1.91 21.14 -5.47
C LEU A 241 -3.35 21.57 -5.80
N TYR A 242 -3.51 22.37 -6.86
CA TYR A 242 -4.79 22.95 -7.26
C TYR A 242 -5.15 22.62 -8.72
N SER A 243 -6.34 22.08 -8.96
CA SER A 243 -6.87 21.70 -10.27
C SER A 243 -7.15 22.85 -11.23
N THR A 244 -7.01 24.09 -10.78
CA THR A 244 -7.33 25.32 -11.50
C THR A 244 -6.19 26.34 -11.42
N LYS A 245 -6.35 27.49 -12.09
CA LYS A 245 -5.45 28.65 -11.94
C LYS A 245 -5.69 29.36 -10.60
N ALA A 246 -4.66 30.05 -10.11
CA ALA A 246 -4.64 30.71 -8.81
C ALA A 246 -5.82 31.63 -8.47
N ALA A 247 -6.46 32.25 -9.47
CA ALA A 247 -7.60 33.13 -9.22
C ALA A 247 -8.86 32.40 -8.71
N ASN A 248 -9.01 31.10 -9.00
CA ASN A 248 -10.18 30.28 -8.67
C ASN A 248 -9.73 28.89 -8.17
N SER A 249 -8.79 28.87 -7.22
CA SER A 249 -8.12 27.65 -6.74
C SER A 249 -9.10 26.61 -6.20
N VAL A 250 -9.17 25.45 -6.87
CA VAL A 250 -9.89 24.25 -6.42
C VAL A 250 -8.83 23.21 -6.11
N PRO A 251 -8.76 22.65 -4.88
CA PRO A 251 -7.79 21.61 -4.56
C PRO A 251 -7.84 20.47 -5.57
N LEU A 252 -6.67 19.92 -5.92
CA LEU A 252 -6.60 18.63 -6.61
C LEU A 252 -6.41 17.56 -5.55
N VAL A 253 -7.53 16.94 -5.22
CA VAL A 253 -7.60 15.77 -4.36
C VAL A 253 -8.46 14.74 -5.06
N ASP A 254 -8.34 13.49 -4.61
CA ASP A 254 -9.12 12.36 -5.09
C ASP A 254 -8.99 12.14 -6.60
N ASN A 255 -7.77 12.27 -7.11
CA ASN A 255 -7.47 12.09 -8.53
C ASN A 255 -7.27 10.61 -8.91
N TYR A 256 -8.04 9.71 -8.29
CA TYR A 256 -7.98 8.27 -8.47
C TYR A 256 -9.35 7.73 -8.91
N ARG A 257 -9.34 6.72 -9.78
CA ARG A 257 -10.53 5.99 -10.19
C ARG A 257 -10.87 4.89 -9.18
N ALA A 258 -12.16 4.68 -8.94
CA ALA A 258 -12.65 3.59 -8.11
C ALA A 258 -12.28 2.21 -8.71
N PRO A 259 -12.05 1.18 -7.87
CA PRO A 259 -11.84 -0.19 -8.33
C PRO A 259 -12.98 -0.68 -9.25
N GLN A 260 -12.59 -1.26 -10.38
CA GLN A 260 -13.50 -1.76 -11.40
C GLN A 260 -13.76 -3.27 -11.22
N PRO A 261 -14.91 -3.79 -11.69
CA PRO A 261 -15.19 -5.22 -11.61
C PRO A 261 -14.13 -6.09 -12.28
N LEU A 262 -13.73 -7.18 -11.62
CA LEU A 262 -12.74 -8.10 -12.17
C LEU A 262 -13.23 -8.83 -13.44
N ASN A 263 -14.54 -9.05 -13.56
CA ASN A 263 -15.19 -9.68 -14.72
C ASN A 263 -14.51 -10.97 -15.19
N GLN A 264 -14.26 -11.88 -14.23
CA GLN A 264 -13.68 -13.22 -14.47
C GLN A 264 -12.26 -13.21 -15.04
N ARG A 265 -11.58 -12.06 -15.11
CA ARG A 265 -10.15 -12.02 -15.43
C ARG A 265 -9.34 -12.72 -14.34
N VAL A 266 -8.26 -13.34 -14.75
CA VAL A 266 -7.28 -13.94 -13.83
C VAL A 266 -6.24 -12.89 -13.47
N VAL A 267 -5.94 -12.80 -12.17
CA VAL A 267 -4.79 -12.07 -11.66
C VAL A 267 -3.74 -13.10 -11.27
N PHE A 268 -2.54 -12.98 -11.86
CA PHE A 268 -1.41 -13.85 -11.51
C PHE A 268 -0.55 -13.22 -10.43
N SER A 269 0.10 -14.04 -9.61
CA SER A 269 1.18 -13.60 -8.70
C SER A 269 2.50 -14.23 -9.11
N SER A 270 3.59 -13.46 -9.02
CA SER A 270 4.96 -13.95 -9.28
C SER A 270 5.60 -14.64 -8.07
N PHE A 271 4.87 -14.70 -6.96
CA PHE A 271 5.32 -15.29 -5.70
C PHE A 271 4.21 -16.20 -5.15
N PRO A 272 4.57 -17.24 -4.38
CA PRO A 272 3.58 -18.07 -3.72
C PRO A 272 2.74 -17.23 -2.77
N VAL A 273 1.45 -17.12 -3.06
CA VAL A 273 0.49 -16.53 -2.12
C VAL A 273 0.03 -17.69 -1.25
N GLY A 274 0.44 -17.67 0.01
CA GLY A 274 0.16 -18.78 0.92
C GLY A 274 -1.35 -19.03 0.99
N GLU A 275 -1.77 -20.26 0.72
CA GLU A 275 -2.83 -20.84 1.55
C GLU A 275 -2.28 -20.82 2.98
N CYS A 276 -3.03 -20.31 3.94
CA CYS A 276 -2.73 -20.50 5.35
C CYS A 276 -2.77 -22.01 5.63
N ILE A 277 -1.67 -22.72 5.37
CA ILE A 277 -1.46 -24.05 5.92
C ILE A 277 -1.20 -23.77 7.39
N GLY A 278 -2.25 -23.88 8.20
CA GLY A 278 -2.15 -23.84 9.65
C GLY A 278 -1.03 -24.77 10.13
N PRO A 279 -0.41 -24.50 11.29
CA PRO A 279 0.84 -25.13 11.67
C PRO A 279 0.75 -26.65 11.52
N SER A 280 1.55 -27.19 10.60
CA SER A 280 1.91 -28.59 10.58
C SER A 280 2.55 -28.91 11.93
N TRP A 281 1.78 -29.55 12.83
CA TRP A 281 2.30 -30.04 14.09
C TRP A 281 3.29 -31.17 13.81
N HIS A 282 4.56 -30.84 13.62
CA HIS A 282 5.62 -31.80 13.85
C HIS A 282 5.70 -32.03 15.36
N ARG A 283 5.21 -33.19 15.81
CA ARG A 283 5.34 -33.68 17.18
C ARG A 283 6.82 -33.88 17.50
N TRP A 284 7.45 -32.86 18.09
CA TRP A 284 8.72 -33.04 18.78
C TRP A 284 8.43 -33.74 20.12
N GLY A 285 8.76 -35.03 20.20
CA GLY A 285 8.78 -35.74 21.47
C GLY A 285 9.82 -35.12 22.39
N VAL A 286 9.44 -34.78 23.62
CA VAL A 286 10.37 -34.30 24.64
C VAL A 286 11.29 -35.47 25.02
N ALA A 287 12.58 -35.35 24.70
CA ALA A 287 13.59 -36.23 25.25
C ALA A 287 13.81 -35.83 26.72
N ALA A 288 13.49 -36.73 27.64
CA ALA A 288 13.80 -36.55 29.06
C ALA A 288 15.28 -36.89 29.28
N GLU A 289 16.06 -35.92 29.77
CA GLU A 289 17.38 -36.16 30.36
C GLU A 289 17.24 -37.05 31.60
N PRO A 290 18.11 -38.05 31.82
CA PRO A 290 17.99 -38.97 32.92
C PRO A 290 18.53 -38.33 34.21
N GLY A 291 17.63 -37.97 35.12
CA GLY A 291 18.01 -37.79 36.53
C GLY A 291 17.45 -36.56 37.23
N GLU A 292 16.13 -36.38 37.28
CA GLU A 292 15.52 -35.60 38.36
C GLU A 292 14.07 -36.06 38.58
N ARG A 293 13.77 -36.64 39.75
CA ARG A 293 12.41 -37.01 40.14
C ARG A 293 11.67 -35.73 40.54
N ARG A 294 10.83 -35.20 39.65
CA ARG A 294 9.84 -34.16 40.01
C ARG A 294 8.48 -34.82 40.27
N THR A 295 8.02 -34.75 41.52
CA THR A 295 6.65 -35.09 41.92
C THR A 295 5.77 -33.85 41.78
N GLY A 296 5.09 -33.71 40.65
CA GLY A 296 4.09 -32.67 40.39
C GLY A 296 3.35 -32.97 39.08
N PRO A 297 2.08 -32.58 38.95
CA PRO A 297 1.33 -32.85 37.73
C PRO A 297 1.96 -32.11 36.53
N PRO A 298 1.96 -32.70 35.33
CA PRO A 298 2.49 -32.05 34.13
C PRO A 298 1.66 -30.80 33.79
N LEU A 299 2.33 -29.66 33.60
CA LEU A 299 1.71 -28.45 33.09
C LEU A 299 1.46 -28.63 31.59
N HIS A 300 0.19 -28.58 31.18
CA HIS A 300 -0.20 -28.54 29.78
C HIS A 300 -0.26 -27.09 29.30
N PHE A 301 0.60 -26.74 28.35
CA PHE A 301 0.54 -25.46 27.65
C PHE A 301 -0.29 -25.65 26.38
N SER A 302 -1.38 -24.91 26.25
CA SER A 302 -2.13 -24.80 24.99
C SER A 302 -1.96 -23.39 24.44
N TRP A 303 -1.64 -23.32 23.15
CA TRP A 303 -1.47 -22.07 22.42
C TRP A 303 -2.66 -21.92 21.47
N SER A 304 -3.43 -20.84 21.61
CA SER A 304 -4.43 -20.44 20.64
C SER A 304 -4.04 -19.08 20.09
N GLY A 305 -3.46 -19.07 18.89
CA GLY A 305 -3.22 -17.87 18.10
C GLY A 305 -3.95 -18.01 16.78
N GLY A 306 -4.92 -17.13 16.52
CA GLY A 306 -5.45 -16.90 15.18
C GLY A 306 -4.74 -15.68 14.61
N SER A 307 -3.95 -15.86 13.57
CA SER A 307 -3.33 -14.76 12.80
C SER A 307 -3.65 -14.97 11.33
N ASP A 308 -4.53 -14.13 10.78
CA ASP A 308 -4.76 -13.98 9.35
C ASP A 308 -3.93 -12.79 8.81
N SER A 309 -2.72 -12.56 9.32
CA SER A 309 -1.85 -11.48 8.87
C SER A 309 -0.62 -12.02 8.13
N CYS A 310 -0.71 -12.08 6.80
CA CYS A 310 0.44 -12.29 5.93
C CYS A 310 1.32 -11.04 5.76
N PHE A 311 1.15 -9.99 6.58
CA PHE A 311 1.93 -8.76 6.51
C PHE A 311 2.24 -8.20 7.91
N SER A 312 3.51 -7.79 8.09
CA SER A 312 4.17 -7.22 9.28
C SER A 312 4.50 -8.17 10.46
N PRO A 313 5.77 -8.29 10.90
CA PRO A 313 6.14 -9.00 12.14
C PRO A 313 5.78 -8.26 13.44
N GLN A 314 5.15 -7.08 13.36
CA GLN A 314 4.97 -6.20 14.52
C GLN A 314 3.65 -6.40 15.29
N ASP A 315 2.68 -7.16 14.75
CA ASP A 315 1.34 -7.28 15.32
C ASP A 315 1.01 -8.67 15.90
N VAL A 316 1.97 -9.31 16.58
CA VAL A 316 1.67 -10.54 17.34
C VAL A 316 1.45 -10.19 18.81
N THR A 317 0.18 -10.18 19.24
CA THR A 317 -0.19 -10.11 20.66
C THR A 317 -0.24 -11.52 21.25
N PHE A 318 0.54 -11.77 22.30
CA PHE A 318 0.54 -13.04 23.03
C PHE A 318 -0.33 -12.91 24.29
N SER A 319 -1.34 -13.76 24.44
CA SER A 319 -2.07 -13.91 25.71
C SER A 319 -1.74 -15.27 26.34
N LEU A 320 -1.24 -15.24 27.57
CA LEU A 320 -1.01 -16.43 28.39
C LEU A 320 -2.21 -16.63 29.31
N SER A 321 -2.97 -17.72 29.12
CA SER A 321 -4.05 -18.10 30.04
C SER A 321 -3.61 -19.30 30.87
N LEU A 322 -3.54 -19.12 32.19
CA LEU A 322 -3.23 -20.19 33.14
C LEU A 322 -4.55 -20.80 33.65
N GLN A 323 -4.89 -22.01 33.21
CA GLN A 323 -6.02 -22.76 33.78
C GLN A 323 -5.53 -23.71 34.87
N LEU A 324 -5.93 -23.45 36.11
CA LEU A 324 -5.78 -24.39 37.22
C LEU A 324 -6.93 -25.40 37.15
N LEU A 325 -6.62 -26.67 36.93
CA LEU A 325 -7.60 -27.76 37.04
C LEU A 325 -7.88 -28.07 38.53
N PRO A 326 -9.12 -28.40 38.90
CA PRO A 326 -9.46 -28.74 40.28
C PRO A 326 -8.84 -30.09 40.68
N THR A 327 -8.25 -30.16 41.87
CA THR A 327 -7.71 -31.41 42.44
C THR A 327 -8.83 -32.34 42.92
N PRO A 328 -8.72 -33.67 42.80
CA PRO A 328 -9.70 -34.59 43.35
C PRO A 328 -9.62 -34.59 44.89
N THR A 329 -10.76 -34.45 45.53
CA THR A 329 -10.95 -34.64 46.97
C THR A 329 -10.96 -36.12 47.30
N ASP A 330 -10.16 -36.56 48.27
CA ASP A 330 -10.41 -37.82 49.00
C ASP A 330 -10.21 -37.60 50.51
N PRO A 331 -11.10 -38.09 51.40
CA PRO A 331 -11.10 -37.75 52.81
C PRO A 331 -10.51 -38.88 53.68
N SER A 332 -9.65 -38.55 54.65
CA SER A 332 -9.66 -39.14 56.02
C SER A 332 -8.47 -38.67 56.89
N PRO A 333 -8.58 -38.70 58.23
CA PRO A 333 -7.96 -37.71 59.10
C PRO A 333 -6.81 -38.27 59.95
N ILE A 334 -5.71 -37.53 60.11
CA ILE A 334 -4.81 -37.62 61.27
C ILE A 334 -4.33 -36.22 61.66
N ALA A 335 -4.39 -35.94 62.95
CA ALA A 335 -4.23 -34.63 63.58
C ALA A 335 -2.76 -34.27 63.93
N ALA A 336 -2.58 -32.94 64.06
CA ALA A 336 -1.57 -32.22 64.86
C ALA A 336 -0.15 -32.14 64.24
N THR A 337 0.57 -31.01 64.21
CA THR A 337 0.60 -29.79 65.03
C THR A 337 1.13 -28.58 64.24
N SER A 338 0.86 -27.39 64.78
CA SER A 338 1.20 -26.04 64.34
C SER A 338 2.66 -25.74 63.96
N LEU A 339 2.86 -24.84 63.00
CA LEU A 339 3.72 -23.64 63.12
C LEU A 339 3.37 -22.65 62.00
N TRP A 340 3.02 -21.42 62.39
CA TRP A 340 2.84 -20.27 61.51
C TRP A 340 4.20 -19.66 61.14
N SER A 341 4.38 -19.24 59.90
CA SER A 341 5.18 -18.07 59.55
C SER A 341 4.82 -17.58 58.15
N ASP A 342 4.35 -16.32 58.09
CA ASP A 342 4.07 -15.54 56.90
C ASP A 342 5.32 -15.28 56.03
N ALA A 343 5.17 -15.34 54.70
CA ALA A 343 5.83 -14.45 53.74
C ALA A 343 5.25 -14.64 52.32
N PRO A 344 4.68 -13.61 51.66
CA PRO A 344 4.40 -13.67 50.23
C PRO A 344 5.68 -13.37 49.43
N THR A 345 6.08 -14.29 48.56
CA THR A 345 7.17 -14.05 47.59
C THR A 345 6.61 -13.24 46.42
N TYR A 346 6.99 -11.96 46.34
CA TYR A 346 6.80 -11.14 45.13
C TYR A 346 7.79 -11.60 44.06
N ILE A 347 7.29 -11.92 42.86
CA ILE A 347 8.12 -11.99 41.65
C ILE A 347 7.96 -10.65 40.93
N GLN A 348 8.99 -9.80 40.97
CA GLN A 348 9.12 -8.67 40.06
C GLN A 348 9.41 -9.20 38.66
N VAL A 349 8.58 -8.83 37.69
CA VAL A 349 8.95 -8.87 36.27
C VAL A 349 9.15 -7.42 35.84
N GLU A 350 10.40 -6.98 35.76
CA GLU A 350 10.76 -5.75 35.07
C GLU A 350 10.57 -5.98 33.57
N SER A 351 9.58 -5.29 32.97
CA SER A 351 9.56 -5.08 31.53
C SER A 351 10.14 -3.69 31.24
N SER A 352 11.29 -3.67 30.57
CA SER A 352 11.96 -2.45 30.15
C SER A 352 11.41 -1.98 28.80
N SER A 353 10.17 -1.51 28.76
CA SER A 353 9.69 -0.68 27.64
C SER A 353 9.94 0.78 27.96
N LYS A 354 11.04 1.35 27.44
CA LYS A 354 11.29 2.80 27.48
C LYS A 354 10.28 3.52 26.59
N THR A 355 9.16 3.95 27.17
CA THR A 355 8.29 4.97 26.59
C THR A 355 8.74 6.34 27.09
N HIS A 356 9.35 7.15 26.20
CA HIS A 356 9.51 8.58 26.48
C HIS A 356 8.20 9.30 26.15
N ARG A 357 7.51 9.74 27.20
CA ARG A 357 6.34 10.61 27.17
C ARG A 357 6.83 12.05 27.08
N ALA A 358 6.49 12.76 26.00
CA ALA A 358 6.63 14.21 25.94
C ALA A 358 5.44 14.86 26.68
N LEU A 359 5.76 15.72 27.64
CA LEU A 359 4.87 16.62 28.34
C LEU A 359 4.51 17.80 27.42
N THR A 360 3.23 18.10 27.25
CA THR A 360 2.77 19.49 27.10
C THR A 360 1.44 19.71 27.82
N SER A 361 1.45 20.78 28.59
CA SER A 361 0.46 21.39 29.46
C SER A 361 -0.71 22.05 28.73
N GLU A 362 -1.92 22.03 29.29
CA GLU A 362 -2.51 23.15 30.05
C GLU A 362 -3.97 22.89 30.52
N PRO A 363 -4.47 23.66 31.53
CA PRO A 363 -5.62 23.31 32.36
C PRO A 363 -6.88 24.18 32.12
N LYS A 364 -8.06 23.74 32.60
CA LYS A 364 -9.10 24.56 33.32
C LYS A 364 -10.39 23.76 33.58
N GLY A 365 -11.05 24.10 34.70
CA GLY A 365 -12.15 23.41 35.40
C GLY A 365 -13.48 23.28 34.62
N TRP A 366 -14.58 22.77 35.20
CA TRP A 366 -15.28 23.27 36.38
C TRP A 366 -16.31 22.24 36.94
N TRP A 367 -16.33 22.07 38.28
CA TRP A 367 -17.46 21.98 39.24
C TRP A 367 -18.60 20.89 39.23
N TRP A 368 -18.63 20.10 40.35
CA TRP A 368 -19.69 19.61 41.29
C TRP A 368 -21.01 18.90 40.90
N HIS A 369 -21.28 17.73 41.52
CA HIS A 369 -22.17 17.49 42.71
C HIS A 369 -22.42 15.96 42.89
N GLN A 370 -22.02 15.33 44.01
CA GLN A 370 -22.78 15.00 45.25
C GLN A 370 -23.75 13.81 45.20
N GLY A 371 -23.66 12.91 46.20
CA GLY A 371 -24.82 12.11 46.66
C GLY A 371 -24.52 10.81 47.42
N PHE A 372 -24.40 10.89 48.75
CA PHE A 372 -24.13 9.86 49.77
C PHE A 372 -25.28 8.85 50.06
N TYR A 373 -25.00 7.66 50.64
CA TYR A 373 -25.11 7.36 52.10
C TYR A 373 -24.87 5.86 52.50
N LEU A 374 -24.35 5.72 53.72
CA LEU A 374 -23.90 4.56 54.55
C LEU A 374 -25.09 3.81 55.24
N PRO A 375 -24.96 3.01 56.35
CA PRO A 375 -23.81 2.41 57.08
C PRO A 375 -24.00 0.91 57.49
N GLY A 376 -22.97 0.33 58.11
CA GLY A 376 -23.01 -0.93 58.87
C GLY A 376 -21.63 -1.36 59.34
#